data_AF-G6B017-F1
#
_entry.id   AF-G6B017-F1
#
_cell.length_a   1.000
_cell.length_b   1.000
_cell.length_c   1.000
_cell.angle_alpha   90.00
_cell.angle_beta   90.00
_cell.angle_gamma   90.00
#
_symmetry.space_group_name_H-M   'P 1'
#
loop_
_entity.id
_entity.type
_entity.pdbx_description
1 polymer ?
#
loop_
_entity_poly.entity_id
_entity_poly.type
_entity_poly.pdbx_seq_one_letter_code
_entity_poly.pdbx_strand_id
1 'polypeptide(L)' 'MRSKVRIMEDVNRLKIVLVEKKKTSKWLAEQLDVNPSTVSKWCTNTSQPPLETLIQISQLLKVEVTELICVPQK' A
#
# COMPACT_ATOMS: atom_id res chain seq x y z
N MET A 1 3.37 8.18 -28.79
CA MET A 1 3.60 6.98 -27.97
C MET A 1 2.88 7.18 -26.63
N ARG A 2 1.62 6.74 -26.50
CA ARG A 2 0.90 6.84 -25.22
C ARG A 2 1.38 5.67 -24.36
N SER A 3 2.16 5.97 -23.33
CA SER A 3 2.58 4.99 -22.33
C SER A 3 1.33 4.27 -21.81
N LYS A 4 1.29 2.95 -22.01
CA LYS A 4 0.20 2.10 -21.56
C LYS A 4 0.27 2.06 -20.04
N VAL A 5 -0.48 2.92 -19.36
CA VAL A 5 -0.57 2.92 -17.89
C VAL A 5 -1.21 1.58 -17.51
N ARG A 6 -0.41 0.64 -16.97
CA ARG A 6 -0.93 -0.61 -16.40
C ARG A 6 -1.56 -0.28 -15.05
N ILE A 7 -2.77 0.25 -15.06
CA ILE A 7 -3.49 0.68 -13.85
C ILE A 7 -3.66 -0.48 -12.86
N MET A 8 -3.81 -1.73 -13.34
CA MET A 8 -4.21 -2.86 -12.49
C MET A 8 -3.09 -3.43 -11.61
N GLU A 9 -1.82 -3.35 -12.03
CA GLU A 9 -0.71 -4.04 -11.36
C GLU A 9 -0.11 -3.22 -10.21
N ASP A 10 -0.21 -1.89 -10.27
CA ASP A 10 0.42 -0.96 -9.31
C ASP A 10 -0.60 0.02 -8.70
N VAL A 11 -1.80 -0.45 -8.34
CA VAL A 11 -2.84 0.40 -7.72
C VAL A 11 -2.40 0.90 -6.35
N ASN A 12 -1.95 0.01 -5.46
CA ASN A 12 -1.42 0.41 -4.16
C ASN A 12 0.11 0.53 -4.20
N ARG A 13 0.61 1.55 -3.49
CA ARG A 13 2.03 1.88 -3.36
C ARG A 13 2.58 1.49 -1.99
N LEU A 14 1.88 0.61 -1.26
CA LEU A 14 2.19 0.28 0.13
C LEU A 14 3.63 -0.19 0.30
N LYS A 15 4.11 -1.06 -0.60
CA LYS A 15 5.47 -1.58 -0.56
C LYS A 15 6.52 -0.47 -0.63
N ILE A 16 6.32 0.51 -1.50
CA ILE A 16 7.26 1.63 -1.69
C ILE A 16 7.28 2.50 -0.42
N VAL A 17 6.10 2.86 0.08
CA VAL A 17 5.98 3.72 1.26
C VAL A 17 6.54 3.04 2.51
N LEU A 18 6.37 1.72 2.66
CA LEU A 18 7.01 0.96 3.74
C LEU A 18 8.54 1.05 3.68
N VAL A 19 9.13 0.95 2.50
CA VAL A 19 10.58 1.10 2.30
C VAL A 19 11.04 2.52 2.62
N GLU A 20 10.33 3.54 2.13
CA GLU A 20 10.63 4.96 2.41
C GLU A 20 10.58 5.28 3.90
N LYS A 21 9.63 4.69 4.62
CA LYS A 21 9.47 4.84 6.08
C LYS A 21 10.34 3.88 6.89
N LYS A 22 11.17 3.05 6.23
CA LYS A 22 12.03 2.03 6.86
C LYS A 22 11.24 1.08 7.79
N LYS A 23 10.05 0.70 7.36
CA LYS A 23 9.16 -0.25 8.06
C LYS A 23 9.10 -1.57 7.31
N THR A 24 8.97 -2.66 8.06
CA THR A 24 8.82 -4.00 7.49
C THR A 24 7.35 -4.36 7.35
N SER A 25 7.03 -5.29 6.45
CA SER A 25 5.67 -5.86 6.35
C SER A 25 5.25 -6.55 7.63
N LYS A 26 6.19 -7.19 8.34
CA LYS A 26 5.97 -7.79 9.66
C LYS A 26 5.56 -6.73 10.70
N TRP A 27 6.26 -5.60 10.73
CA TRP A 27 5.91 -4.50 11.63
C TRP A 27 4.49 -3.99 11.37
N LEU A 28 4.12 -3.80 10.10
CA LEU A 28 2.77 -3.34 9.77
C LEU A 28 1.70 -4.37 10.16
N ALA A 29 2.00 -5.66 9.96
CA ALA A 29 1.11 -6.75 10.36
C ALA A 29 0.86 -6.76 11.88
N GLU A 30 1.90 -6.50 12.67
CA GLU A 30 1.81 -6.36 14.13
C GLU A 30 1.00 -5.13 14.56
N GLN A 31 1.12 -4.00 13.86
CA GLN A 31 0.35 -2.79 14.18
C GLN A 31 -1.14 -2.91 13.88
N LEU A 32 -1.50 -3.69 12.85
CA LEU A 32 -2.89 -3.87 12.40
C LEU A 32 -3.54 -5.13 12.95
N ASP A 33 -2.81 -5.93 13.75
CA ASP A 33 -3.24 -7.26 14.23
C ASP A 33 -3.74 -8.17 13.09
N VAL A 34 -2.98 -8.23 11.99
CA VAL A 34 -3.30 -9.06 10.83
C VAL A 34 -2.18 -10.06 10.53
N ASN A 35 -2.51 -11.12 9.79
CA ASN A 35 -1.51 -12.09 9.36
C ASN A 35 -0.46 -11.43 8.43
N PRO A 36 0.86 -11.66 8.63
CA PRO A 36 1.90 -11.15 7.74
C PRO A 36 1.72 -11.51 6.26
N SER A 37 1.10 -12.66 5.97
CA SER A 37 0.76 -13.07 4.61
C SER A 37 -0.27 -12.15 3.95
N THR A 38 -1.19 -11.55 4.72
CA THR A 38 -2.16 -10.56 4.23
C THR A 38 -1.44 -9.28 3.80
N VAL A 39 -0.54 -8.76 4.63
CA VAL A 39 0.27 -7.58 4.28
C VAL A 39 1.16 -7.85 3.07
N SER A 40 1.71 -9.07 2.95
CA SER A 40 2.50 -9.48 1.79
C SER A 40 1.67 -9.44 0.49
N LYS A 41 0.42 -9.92 0.54
CA LYS A 41 -0.51 -9.84 -0.59
C LYS A 41 -0.84 -8.40 -0.97
N TRP A 42 -1.00 -7.51 0.01
CA TRP A 42 -1.16 -6.07 -0.24
C TRP A 42 0.06 -5.47 -0.93
N CYS A 43 1.26 -5.73 -0.42
CA CYS A 43 2.52 -5.24 -1.01
C CYS A 43 2.80 -5.78 -2.43
N THR A 44 2.17 -6.88 -2.82
CA THR A 44 2.29 -7.48 -4.17
C THR A 44 1.11 -7.15 -5.08
N ASN A 45 0.19 -6.28 -4.63
CA ASN A 45 -1.06 -5.95 -5.32
C ASN A 45 -1.96 -7.16 -5.65
N THR A 46 -1.66 -8.36 -5.13
CA THR A 46 -2.47 -9.58 -5.34
C THR A 46 -3.82 -9.52 -4.61
N SER A 47 -3.89 -8.72 -3.54
CA SER A 47 -5.14 -8.29 -2.90
C SER A 47 -4.99 -6.85 -2.44
N GLN A 48 -6.10 -6.16 -2.25
CA GLN A 48 -6.10 -4.77 -1.79
C GLN A 48 -6.51 -4.69 -0.31
N PRO A 49 -5.88 -3.81 0.49
CA PRO A 49 -6.40 -3.51 1.81
C PRO A 49 -7.77 -2.82 1.66
N PRO A 50 -8.74 -3.11 2.55
CA PRO A 50 -9.99 -2.36 2.57
C PRO A 50 -9.70 -0.89 2.88
N LEU A 51 -10.61 0.01 2.45
CA LEU A 51 -10.39 1.45 2.54
C LEU A 51 -10.10 1.92 3.97
N GLU A 52 -10.81 1.36 4.96
CA GLU A 52 -10.58 1.65 6.38
C GLU A 52 -9.16 1.29 6.82
N THR A 53 -8.66 0.10 6.45
CA THR A 53 -7.27 -0.30 6.72
C THR A 53 -6.28 0.58 5.99
N LEU A 54 -6.57 1.03 4.77
CA LEU A 54 -5.69 1.95 4.04
C LEU A 54 -5.52 3.29 4.77
N ILE A 55 -6.61 3.82 5.35
CA ILE A 55 -6.58 5.04 6.18
C ILE A 55 -5.79 4.79 7.47
N GLN A 56 -5.98 3.64 8.13
CA GLN A 56 -5.19 3.28 9.31
C GLN A 56 -3.69 3.19 8.99
N ILE A 57 -3.34 2.59 7.85
CA ILE A 57 -1.95 2.51 7.37
C ILE A 57 -1.37 3.91 7.17
N SER A 58 -2.12 4.84 6.57
CA SER A 58 -1.63 6.20 6.32
C SER A 58 -1.34 6.93 7.62
N GLN A 59 -2.19 6.74 8.65
CA GLN A 59 -1.97 7.27 9.99
C GLN A 59 -0.74 6.65 10.67
N LEU A 60 -0.57 5.33 10.61
CA LEU A 60 0.57 4.61 11.19
C LEU A 60 1.90 5.03 10.55
N LEU A 61 1.90 5.25 9.24
CA LEU A 61 3.08 5.63 8.46
C LEU A 61 3.30 7.15 8.39
N LYS A 62 2.37 7.94 8.91
CA LYS A 62 2.37 9.41 8.87
C LYS A 62 2.58 9.91 7.44
N VAL A 63 1.68 9.50 6.55
CA VAL A 63 1.61 9.89 5.14
C VAL A 63 0.18 10.26 4.79
N GLU A 64 0.01 11.01 3.72
CA GLU A 64 -1.31 11.20 3.12
C GLU A 64 -1.80 9.90 2.48
N VAL A 65 -3.10 9.63 2.55
CA VAL A 65 -3.68 8.41 1.97
C VAL A 65 -3.44 8.32 0.45
N THR A 66 -3.34 9.47 -0.22
CA THR A 66 -3.03 9.58 -1.64
C THR A 66 -1.61 9.11 -1.98
N GLU A 67 -0.68 9.12 -1.03
CA GLU A 67 0.67 8.59 -1.23
C GLU A 67 0.66 7.05 -1.35
N LEU A 68 -0.33 6.40 -0.74
CA LEU A 68 -0.50 4.95 -0.78
C LEU A 68 -1.19 4.44 -2.07
N ILE A 69 -1.67 5.33 -2.94
CA ILE A 69 -2.45 4.98 -4.14
C ILE A 69 -1.79 5.57 -5.38
N CYS A 70 -1.77 4.82 -6.48
CA CYS A 70 -1.43 5.37 -7.79
C CYS A 70 -2.67 6.05 -8.39
N VAL A 71 -2.69 7.39 -8.39
CA VAL A 71 -3.75 8.16 -9.05
C VAL A 71 -3.33 8.42 -10.50
N PRO A 72 -4.01 7.83 -11.51
CA PRO A 72 -3.72 8.13 -12.90
C PRO A 72 -4.04 9.60 -13.18
N GLN A 73 -3.07 10.33 -13.74
CA GLN A 73 -3.29 11.70 -14.22
C GLN A 73 -4.07 11.63 -15.54
N LYS A 74 -5.14 12.42 -15.65
CA LYS A 74 -5.94 12.56 -16.88
C LYS A 74 -5.27 13.49 -17.89
#